data_AF-A0A7Y8NWX0-F1
#
_entry.id   AF-A0A7Y8NWX0-F1
#
_cell.length_a   1.000
_cell.length_b   1.000
_cell.length_c   1.000
_cell.angle_alpha   90.00
_cell.angle_beta   90.00
_cell.angle_gamma   90.00
#
_symmetry.space_group_name_H-M   'P 1'
#
loop_
_entity.id
_entity.type
_entity.pdbx_description
1 polymer ?
#
loop_
_entity_poly.entity_id
_entity_poly.type
_entity_poly.pdbx_seq_one_letter_code
_entity_poly.pdbx_strand_id
1 'polypeptide(L)'
;MSKKKPGKSEFVKWFGPVLDALRALGGSAKPKEITEWIGEKHNIPEEILNERYPKSGVLKFQNQLAWARQYLVWEELLASSKHGVWTLSNKGWETKITEEQAYEIFLKWVKVFQELREKKSTNSVDCEAEKIILLQEETEPDDSKNDLKPKLIEVLQNLSPTGFEFLCGRLLREYDFENIEITQRSHDGGIDGYATLKLNPFVNLSVFFQCKRYQGTVPTEKVQAFIGVMETNKRSVEKGLIITTGSFAKAALDIEKNNIKLELIDGDKLVEMFEKVELGVTPKTIYEPNMTFFEQYRDKKND
;
A
#
# COMPACT_ATOMS: atom_id res chain seq x y z
N MET A 1 10.93 40.38 4.62
CA MET A 1 9.84 39.37 4.74
C MET A 1 9.22 39.19 3.36
N SER A 2 9.73 38.24 2.57
CA SER A 2 9.27 37.99 1.21
C SER A 2 7.98 37.16 1.26
N LYS A 3 6.93 37.62 0.57
CA LYS A 3 5.64 36.94 0.47
C LYS A 3 5.85 35.54 -0.12
N LYS A 4 5.51 34.48 0.64
CA LYS A 4 5.44 33.09 0.15
C LYS A 4 4.54 33.07 -1.09
N LYS A 5 5.08 32.70 -2.24
CA LYS A 5 4.26 32.32 -3.41
C LYS A 5 3.51 31.03 -3.03
N PRO A 6 2.18 30.96 -3.23
CA PRO A 6 1.44 29.73 -3.02
C PRO A 6 1.88 28.71 -4.09
N GLY A 7 2.12 27.46 -3.70
CA GLY A 7 2.11 26.33 -4.66
C GLY A 7 3.44 25.61 -4.97
N LYS A 8 4.59 25.95 -4.39
CA LYS A 8 5.77 25.06 -4.46
C LYS A 8 6.06 24.45 -3.09
N SER A 9 5.80 23.16 -2.95
CA SER A 9 6.18 22.38 -1.77
C SER A 9 7.68 22.45 -1.55
N GLU A 10 8.09 22.93 -0.37
CA GLU A 10 9.50 23.10 -0.01
C GLU A 10 10.29 21.78 -0.01
N PHE A 11 9.62 20.63 0.07
CA PHE A 11 10.32 19.34 0.06
C PHE A 11 10.69 18.85 -1.35
N VAL A 12 9.95 19.28 -2.38
CA VAL A 12 10.14 18.79 -3.76
C VAL A 12 11.50 19.21 -4.33
N LYS A 13 11.99 20.40 -3.96
CA LYS A 13 13.34 20.86 -4.33
C LYS A 13 14.46 19.94 -3.82
N TRP A 14 14.21 19.07 -2.84
CA TRP A 14 15.22 18.19 -2.27
C TRP A 14 15.35 16.83 -2.98
N PHE A 15 14.52 16.52 -3.98
CA PHE A 15 14.59 15.23 -4.68
C PHE A 15 15.96 15.03 -5.36
N GLY A 16 16.41 16.00 -6.15
CA GLY A 16 17.74 15.99 -6.76
C GLY A 16 18.89 16.01 -5.74
N PRO A 17 18.90 16.96 -4.78
CA PRO A 17 19.91 17.03 -3.72
C PRO A 17 20.08 15.75 -2.90
N VAL A 18 18.99 15.01 -2.61
CA VAL A 18 19.08 13.70 -1.92
C VAL A 18 19.84 12.67 -2.76
N LEU A 19 19.59 12.61 -4.08
CA LEU A 19 20.35 11.72 -4.97
C LEU A 19 21.83 12.14 -5.07
N ASP A 20 22.10 13.44 -5.14
CA ASP A 20 23.46 13.96 -5.17
C ASP A 20 24.22 13.65 -3.88
N ALA A 21 23.57 13.80 -2.72
CA ALA A 21 24.14 13.47 -1.42
C ALA A 21 24.52 11.99 -1.35
N LEU A 22 23.60 11.10 -1.73
CA LEU A 22 23.85 9.67 -1.75
C LEU A 22 25.00 9.31 -2.70
N ARG A 23 25.11 9.94 -3.88
CA ARG A 23 26.23 9.71 -4.79
C ARG A 23 27.56 10.16 -4.21
N ALA A 24 27.59 11.32 -3.57
CA ALA A 24 28.80 11.84 -2.94
C ALA A 24 29.25 10.98 -1.75
N LEU A 25 28.31 10.37 -1.03
CA LEU A 25 28.55 9.51 0.12
C LEU A 25 28.76 8.03 -0.26
N GLY A 26 29.04 7.73 -1.54
CA GLY A 26 29.41 6.38 -1.98
C GLY A 26 28.24 5.44 -2.25
N GLY A 27 27.03 5.98 -2.45
CA GLY A 27 25.83 5.24 -2.85
C GLY A 27 24.88 4.87 -1.72
N SER A 28 25.30 5.05 -0.47
CA SER A 28 24.45 4.79 0.70
C SER A 28 24.84 5.65 1.89
N ALA A 29 23.85 6.15 2.63
CA ALA A 29 24.10 6.97 3.82
C ALA A 29 22.91 6.96 4.79
N LYS A 30 23.16 7.23 6.07
CA LYS A 30 22.10 7.44 7.06
C LYS A 30 21.45 8.82 6.85
N PRO A 31 20.17 9.00 7.25
CA PRO A 31 19.46 10.27 7.13
C PRO A 31 20.23 11.48 7.71
N LYS A 32 20.95 11.28 8.82
CA LYS A 32 21.77 12.34 9.44
C LYS A 32 22.91 12.79 8.53
N GLU A 33 23.67 11.86 7.97
CA GLU A 33 24.78 12.15 7.05
C GLU A 33 24.28 12.90 5.80
N ILE A 34 23.10 12.52 5.30
CA ILE A 34 22.46 13.20 4.16
C ILE A 34 22.03 14.62 4.54
N THR A 35 21.46 14.78 5.74
CA THR A 35 21.02 16.09 6.25
C THR A 35 22.20 17.05 6.40
N GLU A 36 23.31 16.58 6.99
CA GLU A 36 24.55 17.33 7.17
C GLU A 36 25.13 17.73 5.82
N TRP A 37 25.28 16.77 4.90
CA TRP A 37 25.84 17.04 3.58
C TRP A 37 25.02 18.04 2.76
N ILE A 38 23.69 17.94 2.77
CA ILE A 38 22.81 18.89 2.07
C ILE A 38 22.86 20.26 2.75
N GLY A 39 22.89 20.29 4.09
CA GLY A 39 23.03 21.51 4.89
C GLY A 39 24.29 22.29 4.53
N GLU A 40 25.43 21.61 4.48
CA GLU A 40 26.72 22.19 4.11
C GLU A 40 26.75 22.64 2.65
N LYS A 41 26.35 21.77 1.71
CA LYS A 41 26.43 22.07 0.27
C LYS A 41 25.55 23.25 -0.15
N HIS A 42 24.39 23.41 0.49
CA HIS A 42 23.46 24.50 0.21
C HIS A 42 23.60 25.69 1.18
N ASN A 43 24.58 25.65 2.08
CA ASN A 43 24.86 26.68 3.08
C ASN A 43 23.60 27.09 3.87
N ILE A 44 22.86 26.09 4.35
CA ILE A 44 21.58 26.28 5.04
C ILE A 44 21.89 26.72 6.49
N PRO A 45 21.34 27.87 6.94
CA PRO A 45 21.53 28.34 8.31
C PRO A 45 21.06 27.31 9.35
N GLU A 46 21.80 27.21 10.46
CA GLU A 46 21.52 26.28 11.55
C GLU A 46 20.12 26.50 12.17
N GLU A 47 19.64 27.73 12.13
CA GLU A 47 18.28 28.13 12.53
C GLU A 47 17.21 27.40 11.71
N ILE A 48 17.44 27.21 10.40
CA ILE A 48 16.51 26.51 9.50
C ILE A 48 16.65 24.99 9.67
N LEU A 49 17.86 24.48 9.87
CA LEU A 49 18.11 23.06 10.12
C LEU A 49 17.42 22.59 11.41
N ASN A 50 17.36 23.45 12.42
CA ASN A 50 16.74 23.18 13.71
C ASN A 50 15.28 23.67 13.83
N GLU A 51 14.70 24.23 12.77
CA GLU A 51 13.30 24.65 12.75
C GLU A 51 12.40 23.42 12.97
N ARG A 52 11.43 23.53 13.90
CA ARG A 52 10.47 22.47 14.21
C ARG A 52 9.07 22.85 13.77
N TYR A 53 8.30 21.86 13.33
CA TYR A 53 6.88 22.07 13.10
C TYR A 53 6.16 22.39 14.43
N PRO A 54 5.31 23.43 14.49
CA PRO A 54 4.68 23.86 15.74
C PRO A 54 3.81 22.80 16.41
N LYS A 55 3.18 21.92 15.62
CA LYS A 55 2.24 20.90 16.10
C LYS A 55 2.89 19.56 16.44
N SER A 56 3.71 19.02 15.54
CA SER A 56 4.33 17.69 15.72
C SER A 56 5.65 17.74 16.48
N GLY A 57 6.31 18.90 16.56
CA GLY A 57 7.63 19.06 17.19
C GLY A 57 8.78 18.43 16.38
N VAL A 58 8.50 17.81 15.23
CA VAL A 58 9.48 17.20 14.33
C VAL A 58 10.32 18.26 13.65
N LEU A 59 11.60 17.96 13.40
CA LEU A 59 12.51 18.83 12.64
C LEU A 59 12.03 18.95 11.19
N LYS A 60 11.70 20.18 10.78
CA LYS A 60 11.09 20.48 9.49
C LYS A 60 11.98 20.04 8.33
N PHE A 61 13.25 20.40 8.37
CA PHE A 61 14.19 20.06 7.30
C PHE A 61 14.37 18.54 7.16
N GLN A 62 14.53 17.81 8.27
CA GLN A 62 14.63 16.35 8.24
C GLN A 62 13.37 15.69 7.69
N ASN A 63 12.18 16.18 8.08
CA ASN A 63 10.91 15.68 7.55
C ASN A 63 10.79 15.93 6.04
N GLN A 64 11.20 17.10 5.56
CA GLN A 64 11.24 17.40 4.11
C GLN A 64 12.14 16.41 3.35
N LEU A 65 13.32 16.07 3.89
CA LEU A 65 14.20 15.07 3.28
C LEU A 65 13.59 13.66 3.32
N ALA A 66 12.89 13.30 4.41
CA ALA A 66 12.20 12.02 4.52
C ALA A 66 11.08 11.87 3.48
N TRP A 67 10.30 12.94 3.25
CA TRP A 67 9.30 12.99 2.18
C TRP A 67 9.94 12.92 0.80
N ALA A 68 11.02 13.68 0.55
CA ALA A 68 11.76 13.58 -0.71
C ALA A 68 12.21 12.14 -0.99
N ARG A 69 12.78 11.47 0.03
CA ARG A 69 13.15 10.05 -0.05
C ARG A 69 11.96 9.16 -0.38
N GLN A 70 10.80 9.37 0.23
CA GLN A 70 9.61 8.55 -0.02
C GLN A 70 9.19 8.57 -1.50
N TYR A 71 9.19 9.74 -2.14
CA TYR A 71 8.88 9.86 -3.57
C TYR A 71 9.95 9.21 -4.45
N LEU A 72 11.22 9.34 -4.09
CA LEU A 72 12.31 8.68 -4.83
C LEU A 72 12.26 7.16 -4.71
N VAL A 73 11.79 6.62 -3.58
CA VAL A 73 11.51 5.19 -3.42
C VAL A 73 10.36 4.77 -4.34
N TRP A 74 9.28 5.55 -4.41
CA TRP A 74 8.16 5.28 -5.32
C TRP A 74 8.56 5.31 -6.81
N GLU A 75 9.55 6.12 -7.18
CA GLU A 75 10.14 6.13 -8.53
C GLU A 75 11.25 5.07 -8.74
N GLU A 76 11.47 4.20 -7.76
CA GLU A 76 12.47 3.12 -7.75
C GLU A 76 13.92 3.63 -7.89
N LEU A 77 14.18 4.87 -7.49
CA LEU A 77 15.51 5.48 -7.52
C LEU A 77 16.33 5.16 -6.27
N LEU A 78 15.65 4.82 -5.17
CA LEU A 78 16.27 4.32 -3.96
C LEU A 78 15.89 2.84 -3.76
N ALA A 79 16.84 2.05 -3.29
CA ALA A 79 16.63 0.67 -2.90
C ALA A 79 16.00 0.56 -1.51
N SER A 80 15.26 -0.53 -1.26
CA SER A 80 14.81 -0.89 0.07
C SER A 80 16.01 -1.30 0.93
N SER A 81 16.15 -0.69 2.10
CA SER A 81 17.26 -0.96 3.02
C SER A 81 16.73 -1.37 4.37
N LYS A 82 17.36 -2.42 4.94
CA LYS A 82 16.88 -3.12 6.12
C LYS A 82 17.23 -2.44 7.45
N HIS A 83 17.99 -1.34 7.46
CA HIS A 83 18.55 -0.77 8.70
C HIS A 83 18.55 0.77 8.76
N GLY A 84 17.57 1.44 8.13
CA GLY A 84 17.48 2.91 8.19
C GLY A 84 18.60 3.64 7.46
N VAL A 85 19.32 2.95 6.56
CA VAL A 85 20.30 3.52 5.63
C VAL A 85 19.60 3.76 4.31
N TRP A 86 19.73 4.92 3.69
CA TRP A 86 19.19 5.14 2.34
C TRP A 86 20.23 4.72 1.31
N THR A 87 19.80 4.03 0.26
CA THR A 87 20.71 3.44 -0.73
C THR A 87 20.19 3.72 -2.13
N LEU A 88 21.06 4.09 -3.06
CA LEU A 88 20.70 4.26 -4.46
C LEU A 88 20.41 2.91 -5.13
N SER A 89 19.39 2.88 -5.98
CA SER A 89 19.23 1.80 -6.95
C SER A 89 20.16 2.04 -8.15
N ASN A 90 20.29 1.05 -9.05
CA ASN A 90 21.03 1.22 -10.31
C ASN A 90 20.49 2.42 -11.11
N LYS A 91 19.16 2.56 -11.18
CA LYS A 91 18.49 3.69 -11.82
C LYS A 91 18.80 5.02 -11.11
N GLY A 92 18.86 5.01 -9.78
CA GLY A 92 19.20 6.18 -8.96
C GLY A 92 20.59 6.75 -9.22
N TRP A 93 21.58 5.91 -9.55
CA TRP A 93 22.94 6.35 -9.86
C TRP A 93 23.02 7.21 -11.13
N GLU A 94 22.30 6.79 -12.17
CA GLU A 94 22.33 7.40 -13.50
C GLU A 94 21.41 8.63 -13.59
N THR A 95 20.37 8.66 -12.75
CA THR A 95 19.35 9.70 -12.80
C THR A 95 19.85 11.02 -12.19
N LYS A 96 19.56 12.13 -12.87
CA LYS A 96 19.65 13.49 -12.31
C LYS A 96 18.28 14.13 -12.43
N ILE A 97 17.80 14.71 -11.34
CA ILE A 97 16.49 15.33 -11.26
C ILE A 97 16.66 16.83 -11.12
N THR A 98 16.10 17.59 -12.07
CA THR A 98 15.95 19.04 -11.94
C THR A 98 14.75 19.38 -11.06
N GLU A 99 14.65 20.63 -10.56
CA GLU A 99 13.48 21.05 -9.76
C GLU A 99 12.15 20.90 -10.52
N GLU A 100 12.16 21.10 -11.85
CA GLU A 100 11.00 20.93 -12.71
C GLU A 100 10.56 19.46 -12.76
N GLN A 101 11.50 18.55 -13.00
CA GLN A 101 11.25 17.11 -13.00
C GLN A 101 10.81 16.61 -11.63
N ALA A 102 11.35 17.16 -10.54
CA ALA A 102 10.92 16.82 -9.19
C ALA A 102 9.44 17.18 -8.97
N TYR A 103 9.03 18.35 -9.47
CA TYR A 103 7.64 18.80 -9.37
C TYR A 103 6.69 17.96 -10.24
N GLU A 104 7.14 17.53 -11.42
CA GLU A 104 6.39 16.58 -12.26
C GLU A 104 6.19 15.22 -11.56
N ILE A 105 7.23 14.68 -10.92
CA ILE A 105 7.12 13.44 -10.12
C ILE A 105 6.11 13.64 -8.99
N PHE A 106 6.19 14.77 -8.29
CA PHE A 106 5.23 15.09 -7.22
C PHE A 106 3.78 15.08 -7.73
N LEU A 107 3.50 15.84 -8.80
CA LEU A 107 2.16 15.93 -9.39
C LEU A 107 1.66 14.59 -9.93
N LYS A 108 2.54 13.78 -10.53
CA LYS A 108 2.22 12.42 -10.97
C LYS A 108 1.67 11.59 -9.81
N TRP A 109 2.35 11.57 -8.67
CA TRP A 109 1.91 10.79 -7.50
C TRP A 109 0.68 11.39 -6.81
N VAL A 110 0.55 12.72 -6.76
CA VAL A 110 -0.70 13.37 -6.31
C VAL A 110 -1.88 12.89 -7.14
N LYS A 111 -1.75 12.89 -8.47
CA LYS A 111 -2.79 12.43 -9.39
C LYS A 111 -3.09 10.94 -9.19
N VAL A 112 -2.07 10.09 -9.08
CA VAL A 112 -2.25 8.65 -8.83
C VAL A 112 -3.01 8.42 -7.53
N PHE A 113 -2.63 9.08 -6.43
CA PHE A 113 -3.33 8.90 -5.15
C PHE A 113 -4.73 9.51 -5.12
N GLN A 114 -4.96 10.58 -5.89
CA GLN A 114 -6.30 11.15 -6.07
C GLN A 114 -7.21 10.17 -6.82
N GLU A 115 -6.73 9.61 -7.94
CA GLU A 115 -7.45 8.61 -8.73
C GLU A 115 -7.73 7.33 -7.92
N LEU A 116 -6.83 6.96 -7.01
CA LEU A 116 -7.01 5.80 -6.15
C LEU A 116 -8.06 6.03 -5.05
N ARG A 117 -8.11 7.24 -4.46
CA ARG A 117 -9.02 7.58 -3.35
C ARG A 117 -10.44 7.92 -3.82
N GLU A 118 -10.62 8.56 -4.98
CA GLU A 118 -11.93 9.03 -5.43
C GLU A 118 -12.17 8.78 -6.93
N LYS A 119 -13.14 7.90 -7.27
CA LYS A 119 -13.65 7.79 -8.66
C LYS A 119 -14.66 8.89 -9.05
N LYS A 120 -14.96 9.86 -8.17
CA LYS A 120 -15.88 10.98 -8.44
C LYS A 120 -15.64 12.21 -7.54
N SER A 121 -14.63 13.02 -7.85
CA SER A 121 -14.46 14.33 -7.19
C SER A 121 -14.02 15.39 -8.18
N THR A 122 -14.68 16.54 -8.08
CA THR A 122 -14.58 17.73 -8.93
C THR A 122 -13.43 18.66 -8.54
N ASN A 123 -12.53 18.22 -7.66
CA ASN A 123 -11.41 19.02 -7.17
C ASN A 123 -10.25 19.01 -8.18
N SER A 124 -9.73 20.19 -8.50
CA SER A 124 -8.52 20.31 -9.33
C SER A 124 -7.33 19.65 -8.64
N VAL A 125 -6.39 19.15 -9.44
CA VAL A 125 -5.13 18.56 -8.96
C VAL A 125 -4.37 19.53 -8.05
N ASP A 126 -4.46 20.83 -8.32
CA ASP A 126 -3.84 21.88 -7.51
C ASP A 126 -4.41 21.94 -6.08
N CYS A 127 -5.73 21.82 -5.91
CA CYS A 127 -6.36 21.81 -4.58
C CYS A 127 -5.97 20.56 -3.77
N GLU A 128 -5.79 19.42 -4.43
CA GLU A 128 -5.39 18.18 -3.76
C GLU A 128 -3.90 18.19 -3.42
N ALA A 129 -3.06 18.77 -4.28
CA ALA A 129 -1.66 19.01 -3.99
C ALA A 129 -1.50 19.88 -2.73
N GLU A 130 -2.27 20.96 -2.59
CA GLU A 130 -2.20 21.82 -1.39
C GLU A 130 -2.58 21.06 -0.10
N LYS A 131 -3.63 20.23 -0.13
CA LYS A 131 -4.00 19.39 1.03
C LYS A 131 -2.91 18.39 1.38
N ILE A 132 -2.35 17.70 0.38
CA ILE A 132 -1.29 16.72 0.58
C ILE A 132 -0.07 17.39 1.20
N ILE A 133 0.31 18.57 0.72
CA ILE A 133 1.42 19.35 1.28
C ILE A 133 1.15 19.67 2.76
N LEU A 134 -0.05 20.14 3.09
CA LEU A 134 -0.43 20.45 4.47
C LEU A 134 -0.35 19.21 5.39
N LEU A 135 -0.84 18.06 4.91
CA LEU A 135 -0.77 16.79 5.62
C LEU A 135 0.68 16.30 5.80
N GLN A 136 1.54 16.49 4.81
CA GLN A 136 2.96 16.12 4.86
C GLN A 136 3.77 17.00 5.80
N GLU A 137 3.36 18.26 6.02
CA GLU A 137 3.94 19.12 7.06
C GLU A 137 3.60 18.64 8.48
N GLU A 138 2.46 17.95 8.64
CA GLU A 138 1.98 17.49 9.94
C GLU A 138 2.34 16.03 10.26
N THR A 139 2.78 15.25 9.25
CA THR A 139 3.03 13.81 9.37
C THR A 139 4.41 13.41 8.84
N GLU A 140 4.97 12.34 9.41
CA GLU A 140 6.15 11.68 8.84
C GLU A 140 5.72 10.58 7.83
N PRO A 141 6.52 10.28 6.79
CA PRO A 141 6.17 9.27 5.78
C PRO A 141 6.12 7.83 6.32
N ASP A 142 6.78 7.59 7.47
CA ASP A 142 6.77 6.32 8.17
C ASP A 142 5.71 6.20 9.27
N ASP A 143 4.98 7.29 9.55
CA ASP A 143 3.94 7.30 10.56
C ASP A 143 2.75 6.42 10.11
N SER A 144 2.29 5.54 11.00
CA SER A 144 1.32 4.48 10.66
C SER A 144 -0.10 5.01 10.47
N LYS A 145 -0.34 6.28 10.83
CA LYS A 145 -1.62 6.99 10.70
C LYS A 145 -1.71 7.84 9.43
N ASN A 146 -0.83 7.62 8.46
CA ASN A 146 -0.74 8.50 7.31
C ASN A 146 -1.84 8.19 6.27
N ASP A 147 -2.96 8.91 6.35
CA ASP A 147 -4.13 8.86 5.43
C ASP A 147 -3.80 9.24 3.96
N LEU A 148 -2.53 9.55 3.68
CA LEU A 148 -2.03 9.87 2.34
C LEU A 148 -1.82 8.63 1.46
N LYS A 149 -1.51 7.47 2.06
CA LYS A 149 -1.31 6.24 1.30
C LYS A 149 -2.68 5.57 1.05
N PRO A 150 -2.98 5.17 -0.19
CA PRO A 150 -4.22 4.45 -0.46
C PRO A 150 -4.21 3.15 0.35
N LYS A 151 -5.34 2.84 0.98
CA LYS A 151 -5.49 1.56 1.67
C LYS A 151 -5.39 0.43 0.66
N LEU A 152 -4.93 -0.75 1.07
CA LEU A 152 -4.82 -1.90 0.17
C LEU A 152 -6.14 -2.16 -0.56
N ILE A 153 -7.27 -2.04 0.14
CA ILE A 153 -8.60 -2.22 -0.45
C ILE A 153 -8.89 -1.23 -1.58
N GLU A 154 -8.43 0.02 -1.50
CA GLU A 154 -8.60 1.04 -2.54
C GLU A 154 -7.77 0.69 -3.79
N VAL A 155 -6.57 0.16 -3.59
CA VAL A 155 -5.72 -0.34 -4.68
C VAL A 155 -6.41 -1.52 -5.38
N LEU A 156 -6.92 -2.50 -4.62
CA LEU A 156 -7.66 -3.64 -5.16
C LEU A 156 -8.92 -3.21 -5.92
N GLN A 157 -9.65 -2.22 -5.40
CA GLN A 157 -10.86 -1.67 -6.04
C GLN A 157 -10.59 -0.88 -7.32
N ASN A 158 -9.33 -0.51 -7.61
CA ASN A 158 -8.97 0.19 -8.83
C ASN A 158 -8.39 -0.71 -9.93
N LEU A 159 -8.13 -1.99 -9.65
CA LEU A 159 -7.72 -2.95 -10.66
C LEU A 159 -8.79 -3.16 -11.74
N SER A 160 -8.36 -3.53 -12.95
CA SER A 160 -9.29 -4.01 -13.98
C SER A 160 -9.97 -5.30 -13.51
N PRO A 161 -11.21 -5.62 -13.97
CA PRO A 161 -11.89 -6.86 -13.58
C PRO A 161 -11.01 -8.10 -13.79
N THR A 162 -10.43 -8.21 -14.99
CA THR A 162 -9.49 -9.28 -15.33
C THR A 162 -8.23 -9.24 -14.46
N GLY A 163 -7.65 -8.06 -14.21
CA GLY A 163 -6.49 -7.93 -13.33
C GLY A 163 -6.76 -8.43 -11.91
N PHE A 164 -7.96 -8.17 -11.39
CA PHE A 164 -8.40 -8.66 -10.08
C PHE A 164 -8.60 -10.19 -10.07
N GLU A 165 -9.16 -10.79 -11.13
CA GLU A 165 -9.28 -12.25 -11.28
C GLU A 165 -7.91 -12.93 -11.28
N PHE A 166 -6.95 -12.39 -12.03
CA PHE A 166 -5.56 -12.87 -12.04
C PHE A 166 -4.87 -12.72 -10.68
N LEU A 167 -5.10 -11.60 -10.00
CA LEU A 167 -4.55 -11.36 -8.67
C LEU A 167 -5.13 -12.34 -7.63
N CYS A 168 -6.44 -12.58 -7.65
CA CYS A 168 -7.07 -13.58 -6.78
C CYS A 168 -6.54 -14.99 -7.09
N GLY A 169 -6.37 -15.32 -8.37
CA GLY A 169 -5.71 -16.55 -8.77
C GLY A 169 -4.26 -16.64 -8.28
N ARG A 170 -3.52 -15.53 -8.21
CA ARG A 170 -2.18 -15.52 -7.58
C ARG A 170 -2.26 -15.73 -6.08
N LEU A 171 -3.17 -15.05 -5.39
CA LEU A 171 -3.39 -15.20 -3.95
C LEU A 171 -3.70 -16.67 -3.60
N LEU A 172 -4.61 -17.32 -4.34
CA LEU A 172 -4.93 -18.73 -4.13
C LEU A 172 -3.69 -19.63 -4.24
N ARG A 173 -2.72 -19.35 -5.12
CA ARG A 173 -1.46 -20.13 -5.17
C ARG A 173 -0.64 -20.02 -3.89
N GLU A 174 -0.64 -18.86 -3.24
CA GLU A 174 0.05 -18.67 -1.95
C GLU A 174 -0.63 -19.45 -0.81
N TYR A 175 -1.87 -19.89 -1.01
CA TYR A 175 -2.63 -20.75 -0.10
C TYR A 175 -2.72 -22.21 -0.60
N ASP A 176 -1.69 -22.67 -1.32
CA ASP A 176 -1.53 -24.06 -1.79
C ASP A 176 -2.62 -24.58 -2.75
N PHE A 177 -3.33 -23.69 -3.44
CA PHE A 177 -4.19 -24.10 -4.55
C PHE A 177 -3.35 -24.40 -5.80
N GLU A 178 -3.62 -25.56 -6.40
CA GLU A 178 -3.01 -26.05 -7.65
C GLU A 178 -4.00 -25.91 -8.82
N ASN A 179 -3.52 -26.10 -10.06
CA ASN A 179 -4.33 -26.14 -11.30
C ASN A 179 -5.29 -24.95 -11.48
N ILE A 180 -4.80 -23.73 -11.24
CA ILE A 180 -5.62 -22.53 -11.33
C ILE A 180 -5.83 -22.13 -12.79
N GLU A 181 -7.08 -22.21 -13.25
CA GLU A 181 -7.53 -21.81 -14.58
C GLU A 181 -8.47 -20.60 -14.47
N ILE A 182 -8.13 -19.49 -15.11
CA ILE A 182 -9.00 -18.30 -15.15
C ILE A 182 -9.82 -18.33 -16.42
N THR A 183 -11.14 -18.23 -16.28
CA THR A 183 -12.08 -18.31 -17.40
C THR A 183 -12.44 -16.93 -17.89
N GLN A 184 -11.95 -16.56 -19.08
CA GLN A 184 -12.37 -15.31 -19.74
C GLN A 184 -13.75 -15.40 -20.41
N ARG A 185 -14.39 -16.57 -20.38
CA ARG A 185 -15.69 -16.80 -21.02
C ARG A 185 -16.83 -16.47 -20.06
N SER A 186 -17.45 -15.32 -20.28
CA SER A 186 -18.69 -14.87 -19.61
C SER A 186 -19.92 -15.82 -19.79
N HIS A 187 -19.77 -16.93 -20.53
CA HIS A 187 -20.85 -17.88 -20.82
C HIS A 187 -21.01 -18.99 -19.76
N ASP A 188 -20.14 -19.04 -18.75
CA ASP A 188 -20.15 -20.09 -17.71
C ASP A 188 -20.95 -19.69 -16.46
N GLY A 189 -22.03 -18.91 -16.63
CA GLY A 189 -22.90 -18.47 -15.54
C GLY A 189 -22.25 -17.48 -14.56
N GLY A 190 -21.04 -16.98 -14.85
CA GLY A 190 -20.31 -16.05 -14.00
C GLY A 190 -19.25 -16.68 -13.10
N ILE A 191 -18.83 -17.91 -13.36
CA ILE A 191 -17.58 -18.45 -12.78
C ILE A 191 -16.40 -17.70 -13.41
N ASP A 192 -15.48 -17.23 -12.57
CA ASP A 192 -14.29 -16.49 -13.01
C ASP A 192 -13.04 -17.39 -13.06
N GLY A 193 -13.07 -18.54 -12.37
CA GLY A 193 -12.05 -19.58 -12.55
C GLY A 193 -12.26 -20.86 -11.74
N TYR A 194 -11.34 -21.80 -11.98
CA TYR A 194 -11.25 -23.12 -11.38
C TYR A 194 -9.93 -23.26 -10.63
N ALA A 195 -9.95 -23.95 -9.50
CA ALA A 195 -8.76 -24.29 -8.73
C ALA A 195 -8.91 -25.65 -8.05
N THR A 196 -7.80 -26.30 -7.73
CA THR A 196 -7.78 -27.55 -6.97
C THR A 196 -7.07 -27.30 -5.64
N LEU A 197 -7.76 -27.48 -4.52
CA LEU A 197 -7.13 -27.42 -3.20
C LEU A 197 -6.63 -28.81 -2.82
N LYS A 198 -5.34 -28.95 -2.58
CA LYS A 198 -4.75 -30.21 -2.15
C LYS A 198 -4.70 -30.26 -0.62
N LEU A 199 -5.57 -31.04 -0.01
CA LEU A 199 -5.59 -31.17 1.45
C LEU A 199 -4.48 -32.10 1.94
N ASN A 200 -4.21 -33.16 1.19
CA ASN A 200 -3.15 -34.12 1.46
C ASN A 200 -2.80 -34.86 0.15
N PRO A 201 -1.78 -35.74 0.13
CA PRO A 201 -1.36 -36.45 -1.09
C PRO A 201 -2.43 -37.30 -1.79
N PHE A 202 -3.55 -37.58 -1.13
CA PHE A 202 -4.62 -38.45 -1.63
C PHE A 202 -5.95 -37.74 -1.83
N VAL A 203 -6.12 -36.53 -1.27
CA VAL A 203 -7.38 -35.79 -1.25
C VAL A 203 -7.20 -34.42 -1.86
N ASN A 204 -7.90 -34.24 -2.99
CA ASN A 204 -8.00 -32.98 -3.72
C ASN A 204 -9.45 -32.52 -3.70
N LEU A 205 -9.67 -31.23 -3.48
CA LEU A 205 -10.98 -30.60 -3.58
C LEU A 205 -11.06 -29.73 -4.83
N SER A 206 -12.08 -29.95 -5.65
CA SER A 206 -12.38 -29.10 -6.80
C SER A 206 -13.10 -27.85 -6.34
N VAL A 207 -12.48 -26.69 -6.59
CA VAL A 207 -12.95 -25.40 -6.10
C VAL A 207 -13.25 -24.44 -7.24
N PHE A 208 -14.43 -23.84 -7.23
CA PHE A 208 -14.79 -22.75 -8.13
C PHE A 208 -14.60 -21.43 -7.43
N PHE A 209 -14.17 -20.41 -8.16
CA PHE A 209 -14.12 -19.08 -7.59
C PHE A 209 -14.72 -18.02 -8.52
N GLN A 210 -15.35 -17.05 -7.88
CA GLN A 210 -15.89 -15.85 -8.51
C GLN A 210 -15.26 -14.64 -7.83
N CYS A 211 -14.70 -13.73 -8.62
CA CYS A 211 -14.08 -12.50 -8.19
C CYS A 211 -14.99 -11.33 -8.55
N LYS A 212 -15.37 -10.51 -7.55
CA LYS A 212 -16.24 -9.35 -7.77
C LYS A 212 -15.65 -8.10 -7.15
N ARG A 213 -15.26 -7.16 -8.00
CA ARG A 213 -14.80 -5.84 -7.55
C ARG A 213 -16.01 -4.96 -7.23
N TYR A 214 -16.27 -4.76 -5.93
CA TYR A 214 -17.37 -3.95 -5.41
C TYR A 214 -16.84 -2.89 -4.44
N GLN A 215 -17.49 -1.73 -4.40
CA GLN A 215 -17.22 -0.66 -3.42
C GLN A 215 -18.27 -0.62 -2.30
N GLY A 216 -19.24 -1.52 -2.33
CA GLY A 216 -20.31 -1.61 -1.34
C GLY A 216 -20.75 -3.04 -1.14
N THR A 217 -21.99 -3.23 -0.69
CA THR A 217 -22.51 -4.56 -0.40
C THR A 217 -22.80 -5.34 -1.67
N VAL A 218 -22.29 -6.57 -1.76
CA VAL A 218 -22.63 -7.52 -2.82
C VAL A 218 -24.09 -7.95 -2.65
N PRO A 219 -24.94 -7.83 -3.68
CA PRO A 219 -26.34 -8.23 -3.59
C PRO A 219 -26.50 -9.73 -3.34
N THR A 220 -27.42 -10.12 -2.45
CA THR A 220 -27.65 -11.53 -2.07
C THR A 220 -28.05 -12.39 -3.27
N GLU A 221 -28.71 -11.80 -4.28
CA GLU A 221 -29.12 -12.50 -5.50
C GLU A 221 -27.90 -13.01 -6.28
N LYS A 222 -26.75 -12.32 -6.21
CA LYS A 222 -25.51 -12.76 -6.85
C LYS A 222 -24.95 -14.02 -6.18
N VAL A 223 -25.04 -14.08 -4.85
CA VAL A 223 -24.61 -15.25 -4.08
C VAL A 223 -25.49 -16.46 -4.40
N GLN A 224 -26.82 -16.26 -4.46
CA GLN A 224 -27.75 -17.33 -4.85
C GLN A 224 -27.54 -17.80 -6.28
N ALA A 225 -27.31 -16.88 -7.22
CA ALA A 225 -27.01 -17.22 -8.60
C ALA A 225 -25.73 -18.07 -8.71
N PHE A 226 -24.69 -17.74 -7.96
CA PHE A 226 -23.45 -18.53 -7.92
C PHE A 226 -23.68 -19.95 -7.41
N ILE A 227 -24.47 -20.12 -6.34
CA ILE A 227 -24.85 -21.45 -5.84
C ILE A 227 -25.57 -22.25 -6.93
N GLY A 228 -26.54 -21.64 -7.62
CA GLY A 228 -27.26 -22.31 -8.71
C GLY A 228 -26.35 -22.75 -9.86
N VAL A 229 -25.33 -21.95 -10.19
CA VAL A 229 -24.32 -22.32 -11.19
C VAL A 229 -23.44 -23.48 -10.69
N MET A 230 -23.03 -23.48 -9.42
CA MET A 230 -22.27 -24.59 -8.84
C MET A 230 -23.04 -25.92 -8.87
N GLU A 231 -24.36 -25.90 -8.62
CA GLU A 231 -25.20 -27.10 -8.61
C GLU A 231 -25.51 -27.64 -10.01
N THR A 232 -25.58 -26.75 -11.01
CA THR A 232 -25.93 -27.11 -12.39
C THR A 232 -24.73 -27.38 -13.29
N ASN A 233 -23.51 -27.02 -12.86
CA ASN A 233 -22.31 -27.22 -13.66
C ASN A 233 -22.01 -28.72 -13.82
N LYS A 234 -21.49 -29.09 -15.00
CA LYS A 234 -21.14 -30.49 -15.35
C LYS A 234 -19.90 -30.99 -14.60
N ARG A 235 -19.03 -30.08 -14.17
CA ARG A 235 -17.87 -30.41 -13.32
C ARG A 235 -18.36 -30.53 -11.86
N SER A 236 -18.09 -31.67 -11.21
CA SER A 236 -18.43 -31.87 -9.80
C SER A 236 -17.63 -30.91 -8.92
N VAL A 237 -18.32 -29.90 -8.38
CA VAL A 237 -17.73 -28.89 -7.50
C VAL A 237 -17.94 -29.30 -6.04
N GLU A 238 -16.87 -29.23 -5.28
CA GLU A 238 -16.90 -29.55 -3.85
C GLU A 238 -17.01 -28.28 -3.01
N LYS A 239 -16.35 -27.18 -3.43
CA LYS A 239 -16.39 -25.89 -2.76
C LYS A 239 -16.46 -24.73 -3.76
N GLY A 240 -17.11 -23.64 -3.38
CA GLY A 240 -17.21 -22.40 -4.14
C GLY A 240 -16.78 -21.21 -3.30
N LEU A 241 -15.92 -20.37 -3.86
CA LEU A 241 -15.39 -19.16 -3.25
C LEU A 241 -15.98 -17.94 -3.95
N ILE A 242 -16.60 -17.02 -3.21
CA ILE A 242 -16.88 -15.68 -3.73
C ILE A 242 -15.93 -14.71 -3.04
N ILE A 243 -15.04 -14.11 -3.83
CA ILE A 243 -14.03 -13.15 -3.39
C ILE A 243 -14.48 -11.75 -3.83
N THR A 244 -14.60 -10.82 -2.89
CA THR A 244 -15.02 -9.44 -3.20
C THR A 244 -14.14 -8.41 -2.50
N THR A 245 -14.01 -7.23 -3.13
CA THR A 245 -13.43 -6.04 -2.49
C THR A 245 -14.45 -5.21 -1.70
N GLY A 246 -15.71 -5.66 -1.68
CA GLY A 246 -16.81 -5.04 -0.94
C GLY A 246 -17.19 -5.84 0.31
N SER A 247 -18.43 -5.69 0.77
CA SER A 247 -18.96 -6.42 1.93
C SER A 247 -20.11 -7.33 1.53
N PHE A 248 -20.45 -8.32 2.36
CA PHE A 248 -21.64 -9.14 2.18
C PHE A 248 -22.76 -8.68 3.13
N ALA A 249 -24.01 -8.72 2.65
CA ALA A 249 -25.17 -8.49 3.49
C ALA A 249 -25.31 -9.64 4.51
N LYS A 250 -25.92 -9.36 5.66
CA LYS A 250 -26.19 -10.39 6.69
C LYS A 250 -26.92 -11.62 6.13
N ALA A 251 -27.87 -11.40 5.22
CA ALA A 251 -28.59 -12.47 4.53
C ALA A 251 -27.66 -13.39 3.72
N ALA A 252 -26.62 -12.86 3.07
CA ALA A 252 -25.65 -13.65 2.33
C ALA A 252 -24.76 -14.48 3.28
N LEU A 253 -24.35 -13.91 4.41
CA LEU A 253 -23.60 -14.64 5.46
C LEU A 253 -24.44 -15.75 6.10
N ASP A 254 -25.75 -15.54 6.25
CA ASP A 254 -26.65 -16.59 6.76
C ASP A 254 -26.84 -17.71 5.73
N ILE A 255 -26.76 -17.43 4.42
CA ILE A 255 -26.73 -18.46 3.36
C ILE A 255 -25.43 -19.27 3.43
N GLU A 256 -24.28 -18.62 3.58
CA GLU A 256 -22.98 -19.29 3.75
C GLU A 256 -23.00 -20.27 4.93
N LYS A 257 -23.51 -19.85 6.10
CA LYS A 257 -23.63 -20.73 7.27
C LYS A 257 -24.47 -21.99 7.02
N ASN A 258 -25.49 -21.88 6.17
CA ASN A 258 -26.37 -23.00 5.83
C ASN A 258 -25.87 -23.83 4.65
N ASN A 259 -24.83 -23.37 3.93
CA ASN A 259 -24.29 -24.06 2.76
C ASN A 259 -22.79 -24.32 2.92
N ILE A 260 -22.46 -25.53 3.35
CA ILE A 260 -21.08 -25.99 3.62
C ILE A 260 -20.16 -25.83 2.39
N LYS A 261 -20.71 -25.89 1.18
CA LYS A 261 -19.94 -25.77 -0.06
C LYS A 261 -19.58 -24.33 -0.41
N LEU A 262 -20.21 -23.33 0.20
CA LEU A 262 -19.95 -21.92 -0.10
C LEU A 262 -18.98 -21.31 0.92
N GLU A 263 -18.13 -20.41 0.44
CA GLU A 263 -17.26 -19.55 1.26
C GLU A 263 -17.28 -18.13 0.69
N LEU A 264 -17.46 -17.15 1.57
CA LEU A 264 -17.55 -15.73 1.27
C LEU A 264 -16.36 -14.98 1.88
N ILE A 265 -15.54 -14.42 1.00
CA ILE A 265 -14.35 -13.63 1.34
C ILE A 265 -14.65 -12.18 0.99
N ASP A 266 -14.93 -11.37 2.02
CA ASP A 266 -15.16 -9.93 1.90
C ASP A 266 -13.83 -9.15 1.83
N GLY A 267 -13.94 -7.83 1.64
CA GLY A 267 -12.79 -6.96 1.49
C GLY A 267 -11.87 -6.95 2.72
N ASP A 268 -12.42 -7.06 3.92
CA ASP A 268 -11.63 -7.06 5.16
C ASP A 268 -10.84 -8.37 5.29
N LYS A 269 -11.51 -9.53 5.14
CA LYS A 269 -10.84 -10.84 5.11
C LYS A 269 -9.82 -10.91 3.97
N LEU A 270 -10.13 -10.33 2.81
CA LEU A 270 -9.23 -10.32 1.67
C LEU A 270 -7.94 -9.56 1.99
N VAL A 271 -8.04 -8.39 2.62
CA VAL A 271 -6.87 -7.60 3.06
C VAL A 271 -6.04 -8.39 4.05
N GLU A 272 -6.66 -8.99 5.08
CA GLU A 272 -5.96 -9.85 6.03
C GLU A 272 -5.22 -11.01 5.34
N MET A 273 -5.85 -11.61 4.32
CA MET A 273 -5.23 -12.69 3.55
C MET A 273 -3.99 -12.24 2.79
N PHE A 274 -4.01 -11.06 2.15
CA PHE A 274 -2.84 -10.49 1.46
C PHE A 274 -1.73 -10.13 2.44
N GLU A 275 -2.07 -9.55 3.59
CA GLU A 275 -1.12 -9.18 4.62
C GLU A 275 -0.41 -10.40 5.21
N LYS A 276 -1.15 -11.47 5.47
CA LYS A 276 -0.61 -12.71 6.05
C LYS A 276 0.44 -13.40 5.17
N VAL A 277 0.27 -13.37 3.86
CA VAL A 277 1.23 -13.96 2.89
C VAL A 277 2.20 -12.92 2.32
N GLU A 278 2.17 -11.69 2.83
CA GLU A 278 2.99 -10.55 2.38
C GLU A 278 2.91 -10.31 0.85
N LEU A 279 1.78 -10.63 0.23
CA LEU A 279 1.61 -10.51 -1.23
C LEU A 279 1.22 -9.08 -1.62
N GLY A 280 2.09 -8.39 -2.37
CA GLY A 280 1.81 -7.02 -2.82
C GLY A 280 1.78 -5.98 -1.70
N VAL A 281 2.21 -6.35 -0.49
CA VAL A 281 2.36 -5.48 0.67
C VAL A 281 3.77 -5.59 1.24
N THR A 282 4.16 -4.69 2.13
CA THR A 282 5.44 -4.76 2.83
C THR A 282 5.18 -4.58 4.32
N PRO A 283 5.51 -5.57 5.18
CA PRO A 283 5.25 -5.49 6.60
C PRO A 283 6.07 -4.35 7.23
N LYS A 284 5.44 -3.62 8.15
CA LYS A 284 6.12 -2.66 9.02
C LYS A 284 6.02 -3.16 10.46
N THR A 285 7.15 -3.58 11.03
CA THR A 285 7.18 -4.00 12.43
C THR A 285 7.25 -2.76 13.34
N ILE A 286 6.22 -2.56 14.14
CA ILE A 286 6.19 -1.53 15.18
C ILE A 286 6.47 -2.22 16.51
N TYR A 287 7.52 -1.80 17.21
CA TYR A 287 7.83 -2.30 18.54
C TYR A 287 7.31 -1.31 19.58
N GLU A 288 6.41 -1.78 20.43
CA GLU A 288 5.96 -1.00 21.59
C GLU A 288 6.73 -1.44 22.85
N PRO A 289 7.17 -0.49 23.68
CA PRO A 289 7.86 -0.81 24.92
C PRO A 289 6.90 -1.50 25.91
N ASN A 290 7.28 -2.70 26.35
CA ASN A 290 6.58 -3.39 27.45
C ASN A 290 6.93 -2.73 28.79
N MET A 291 6.12 -1.77 29.21
CA MET A 291 6.37 -1.00 30.44
C MET A 291 6.50 -1.89 31.68
N THR A 292 5.70 -2.96 31.80
CA THR A 292 5.74 -3.92 32.91
C THR A 292 7.06 -4.68 32.97
N PHE A 293 7.63 -5.05 31.82
CA PHE A 293 8.96 -5.66 31.77
C PHE A 293 10.04 -4.71 32.31
N PHE A 294 9.91 -3.40 32.11
CA PHE A 294 10.89 -2.41 32.54
C PHE A 294 10.74 -1.96 34.00
N GLU A 295 9.60 -2.23 34.66
CA GLU A 295 9.38 -1.88 36.07
C GLU A 295 10.40 -2.55 37.00
N GLN A 296 10.71 -3.83 36.78
CA GLN A 296 11.68 -4.59 37.59
C GLN A 296 13.13 -4.04 37.53
N TYR A 297 13.42 -3.14 36.60
CA TYR A 297 14.74 -2.53 36.43
C TYR A 297 14.79 -1.06 36.88
N ARG A 298 13.65 -0.45 37.27
CA ARG A 298 13.64 0.96 37.70
C ARG A 298 14.25 1.17 39.09
N ASP A 299 14.17 0.19 39.97
CA ASP A 299 14.56 0.33 41.38
C ASP A 299 15.80 -0.47 41.80
N LYS A 300 16.55 -1.04 40.85
CA LYS A 300 17.86 -1.65 41.17
C LYS A 300 18.88 -0.54 41.45
N LYS A 301 19.00 -0.14 42.72
CA LYS A 301 20.19 0.57 43.21
C LYS A 301 21.39 -0.38 43.13
N ASN A 302 22.49 0.10 42.56
CA ASN A 302 23.78 -0.58 42.65
C ASN A 302 24.20 -0.58 44.13
N ASP A 303 24.28 -1.76 44.73
CA ASP A 303 25.10 -1.99 45.92
C ASP A 303 26.59 -2.01 45.54
#